data_AF-A0A2V9BTZ2-F1
#
_entry.id   AF-A0A2V9BTZ2-F1
#
_cell.length_a   1.000
_cell.length_b   1.000
_cell.length_c   1.000
_cell.angle_alpha   90.00
_cell.angle_beta   90.00
_cell.angle_gamma   90.00
#
_symmetry.space_group_name_H-M   'P 1'
#
loop_
_entity.id
_entity.type
_entity.pdbx_description
1 polymer ?
#
loop_
_entity_poly.entity_id
_entity_poly.type
_entity_poly.pdbx_seq_one_letter_code
_entity_poly.pdbx_strand_id
1 'polypeptide(L)' 'MRLPRIIAIISFAGFSGLLLEAANQAPSLQKEVTYTEITYTKDIAPILNKNCVVCHRPNDVAHDL' A
#
# COMPACT_ATOMS: atom_id res chain seq x y z
N MET A 1 25.68 24.32 -47.96
CA MET A 1 24.81 23.11 -47.87
C MET A 1 24.70 22.47 -46.46
N ARG A 2 25.36 22.98 -45.40
CA ARG A 2 25.32 22.36 -44.06
C ARG A 2 24.19 22.86 -43.16
N LEU A 3 23.73 24.10 -43.37
CA LEU A 3 22.67 24.73 -42.59
C LEU A 3 21.26 24.09 -42.75
N PRO A 4 20.77 23.73 -43.96
CA PRO A 4 19.45 23.11 -44.09
C PRO A 4 19.42 21.67 -43.55
N ARG A 5 20.57 21.00 -43.48
CA ARG A 5 20.69 19.63 -42.93
C ARG A 5 20.55 19.62 -41.41
N ILE A 6 21.07 20.64 -40.72
CA ILE A 6 20.98 20.75 -39.27
C ILE A 6 19.53 21.05 -38.84
N ILE A 7 18.83 21.92 -39.57
CA ILE A 7 17.43 22.26 -39.30
C ILE A 7 16.52 21.03 -39.45
N ALA A 8 16.74 20.22 -40.49
CA ALA A 8 15.97 18.99 -40.71
C ALA A 8 16.15 17.96 -39.57
N ILE A 9 17.38 17.83 -39.05
CA ILE A 9 17.69 16.88 -37.96
C ILE A 9 17.04 17.32 -36.64
N ILE A 10 17.08 18.61 -36.33
CA ILE A 10 16.47 19.17 -35.10
C ILE A 10 14.95 18.98 -35.11
N SER A 11 14.29 19.24 -36.25
CA SER A 11 12.85 19.04 -36.39
C SER A 11 12.42 17.58 -36.25
N PHE A 12 13.21 16.62 -36.75
CA PHE A 12 12.89 15.19 -36.68
C PHE A 12 13.10 14.61 -35.28
N ALA A 13 14.14 15.05 -34.57
CA ALA A 13 14.41 14.65 -33.20
C ALA A 13 13.37 15.22 -32.21
N GLY A 14 12.97 16.48 -32.40
CA GLY A 14 11.93 17.12 -31.57
C GLY A 14 10.54 16.45 -31.70
N PHE A 15 10.18 15.98 -32.90
CA PHE A 15 8.90 15.29 -33.13
C PHE A 15 8.87 13.89 -32.51
N SER A 16 10.03 13.22 -32.43
CA SER A 16 10.17 11.87 -31.87
C SER A 16 10.11 11.87 -30.33
N GLY A 17 10.57 12.93 -29.68
CA GLY A 17 10.51 13.08 -28.22
C GLY A 17 9.09 13.21 -27.66
N LEU A 18 8.17 13.82 -28.42
CA LEU A 18 6.80 14.08 -27.97
C LEU A 18 5.94 12.81 -27.87
N LEU A 19 6.30 11.73 -28.58
CA LEU A 19 5.57 10.46 -28.55
C LEU A 19 5.97 9.57 -27.37
N LEU A 20 7.14 9.79 -26.77
CA LEU A 20 7.67 8.92 -25.71
C LEU A 20 7.04 9.21 -24.33
N GLU A 21 6.64 10.45 -24.08
CA GLU A 21 6.04 10.86 -22.80
C GLU A 21 4.65 10.26 -22.57
N ALA A 22 3.90 9.97 -23.65
CA ALA A 22 2.56 9.40 -23.58
C ALA A 22 2.54 7.94 -23.09
N ALA A 23 3.67 7.22 -23.18
CA ALA A 23 3.77 5.82 -22.77
C ALA A 23 4.10 5.62 -21.28
N ASN A 24 4.61 6.65 -20.58
CA ASN A 24 4.96 6.55 -19.16
C ASN A 24 3.82 6.92 -18.21
N GLN A 25 2.72 7.48 -18.71
CA GLN A 25 1.56 7.85 -17.92
C GLN A 25 0.60 6.66 -17.72
N ALA A 26 1.12 5.50 -17.30
CA ALA A 26 0.27 4.40 -16.87
C ALA A 26 -0.26 4.70 -15.45
N PRO A 27 -1.58 4.72 -15.22
CA PRO A 27 -2.11 4.82 -13.88
C PRO A 27 -1.64 3.62 -13.07
N SER A 28 -0.88 3.84 -12.00
CA SER A 28 -0.57 2.77 -11.06
C SER A 28 -1.88 2.36 -10.39
N LEU A 29 -2.34 1.14 -10.63
CA LEU A 29 -3.47 0.56 -9.91
C LEU A 29 -3.07 0.41 -8.43
N GLN A 30 -3.43 1.39 -7.59
CA GLN A 30 -3.36 1.19 -6.15
C GLN A 30 -4.49 0.24 -5.77
N LYS A 31 -4.14 -1.02 -5.52
CA LYS A 31 -5.05 -1.97 -4.87
C LYS A 31 -5.39 -1.39 -3.49
N GLU A 32 -6.61 -0.91 -3.33
CA GLU A 32 -7.13 -0.48 -2.04
C GLU A 32 -7.13 -1.67 -1.08
N VAL A 33 -6.19 -1.64 -0.13
CA VAL A 33 -6.15 -2.62 0.95
C VAL A 33 -7.13 -2.13 2.00
N THR A 34 -8.31 -2.76 2.03
CA THR A 34 -9.28 -2.52 3.09
C THR A 34 -8.83 -3.27 4.34
N TYR A 35 -8.41 -2.52 5.36
CA TYR A 35 -8.10 -3.10 6.67
C TYR A 35 -9.40 -3.27 7.44
N THR A 36 -9.72 -4.50 7.83
CA THR A 36 -10.77 -4.75 8.81
C THR A 36 -10.34 -4.19 10.17
N GLU A 37 -11.18 -3.35 10.77
CA GLU A 37 -10.96 -2.83 12.11
C GLU A 37 -10.93 -3.98 13.13
N ILE A 38 -9.80 -4.13 13.81
CA ILE A 38 -9.62 -5.13 14.87
C ILE A 38 -9.91 -4.44 16.20
N THR A 39 -10.82 -5.01 16.97
CA THR A 39 -11.21 -4.47 18.28
C THR A 39 -10.98 -5.49 19.38
N TYR A 40 -10.62 -5.00 20.57
CA TYR A 40 -10.40 -5.88 21.72
C TYR A 40 -11.63 -6.74 22.03
N THR A 41 -12.80 -6.11 22.16
CA THR A 41 -14.02 -6.79 22.59
C THR A 41 -14.48 -7.86 21.61
N LYS A 42 -14.38 -7.61 20.29
CA LYS A 42 -14.90 -8.54 19.28
C LYS A 42 -13.89 -9.61 18.87
N ASP A 43 -12.60 -9.28 18.83
CA ASP A 43 -11.59 -10.13 18.19
C ASP A 43 -10.62 -10.77 19.19
N ILE A 44 -10.36 -10.13 20.33
CA ILE A 44 -9.33 -10.57 21.29
C ILE A 44 -9.96 -11.20 22.53
N ALA A 45 -10.93 -10.52 23.15
CA ALA A 45 -11.56 -10.93 24.39
C ALA A 45 -12.15 -12.36 24.35
N PRO A 46 -12.82 -12.82 23.27
CA PRO A 46 -13.34 -14.18 23.20
C PRO A 46 -12.25 -15.25 23.25
N ILE A 47 -11.10 -14.99 22.63
CA ILE A 47 -9.95 -15.90 22.61
C ILE A 47 -9.38 -16.03 24.02
N LEU A 48 -9.17 -14.91 24.70
CA LEU A 48 -8.65 -14.89 26.07
C LEU A 48 -9.64 -15.53 27.05
N ASN A 49 -10.94 -15.25 26.89
CA ASN A 49 -11.97 -15.84 27.73
C ASN A 49 -12.05 -17.36 27.58
N LYS A 50 -11.94 -17.87 26.35
CA LYS A 50 -11.99 -19.31 26.06
C LYS A 50 -10.75 -20.06 26.54
N ASN A 51 -9.56 -19.48 26.37
CA ASN A 51 -8.31 -20.23 26.57
C ASN A 51 -7.61 -19.92 27.90
N CYS A 52 -7.84 -18.74 28.47
CA CYS A 52 -7.09 -18.27 29.64
C CYS A 52 -8.01 -18.06 30.84
N VAL A 53 -9.01 -17.19 30.71
CA VAL A 53 -9.84 -16.74 31.85
C VAL A 53 -10.70 -17.87 32.42
N VAL A 54 -11.02 -18.89 31.62
CA VAL A 54 -11.73 -20.09 32.10
C VAL A 54 -11.01 -20.80 33.25
N CYS A 55 -9.68 -20.74 33.30
CA CYS A 55 -8.86 -21.32 34.38
C CYS A 55 -8.18 -20.25 35.25
N HIS A 56 -7.77 -19.12 34.65
CA HIS A 56 -7.07 -18.02 35.32
C HIS A 56 -8.01 -16.84 35.56
N ARG A 57 -9.17 -17.10 36.14
CA ARG A 57 -10.08 -16.01 36.48
C ARG A 57 -9.39 -15.10 37.50
N PRO A 58 -9.46 -13.77 37.35
CA PRO A 58 -8.81 -12.83 38.27
C PRO A 58 -9.27 -12.94 39.74
N ASN A 59 -10.33 -13.70 40.03
CA ASN A 59 -10.82 -13.93 41.38
C ASN A 59 -10.50 -15.33 41.94
N ASP A 60 -9.88 -16.22 41.17
CA ASP A 60 -9.75 -17.63 41.56
C ASP A 60 -8.36 -18.06 42.08
N VAL A 61 -7.29 -17.23 42.05
CA VAL A 61 -6.12 -17.39 42.95
C VAL A 61 -5.12 -16.22 42.90
N ALA A 62 -5.05 -15.45 43.99
CA ALA A 62 -3.86 -14.83 44.63
C ALA A 62 -4.42 -14.00 45.83
N HIS A 63 -4.20 -14.26 47.11
CA HIS A 63 -3.05 -14.83 47.81
C HIS A 63 -1.71 -14.28 47.30
N ASP A 64 -1.61 -12.95 47.21
CA ASP A 64 -0.35 -12.20 47.24
C ASP A 64 -0.57 -10.79 47.84
N LEU A 65 -1.27 -10.75 48.98
CA LEU A 65 -1.11 -9.76 50.08
C LEU A 65 -1.44 -10.46 51.41
#